data_AF-A0A8H6TPJ1-F1
#
_entry.id   AF-A0A8H6TPJ1-F1
#
_cell.length_a   1.000
_cell.length_b   1.000
_cell.length_c   1.000
_cell.angle_alpha   90.00
_cell.angle_beta   90.00
_cell.angle_gamma   90.00
#
_symmetry.space_group_name_H-M   'P 1'
#
loop_
_entity.id
_entity.type
_entity.pdbx_description
1 polymer ?
#
loop_
_entity_poly.entity_id
_entity_poly.type
_entity_poly.pdbx_seq_one_letter_code
_entity_poly.pdbx_strand_id
1 'polypeptide(L)'
;MPASTLPYEIVLTVLNDTSDTIQLISASSQAGVYLEASDHVSLVLTAGSTYRYTLKQFSPNRKAQMSVRAWNDLHCLATSVFAGSHS
;
A
#
# COMPACT_ATOMS: atom_id res chain seq x y z
N MET A 1 -11.02 13.68 -29.06
CA MET A 1 -10.15 12.49 -28.92
C MET A 1 -10.96 11.39 -28.26
N PRO A 2 -10.95 10.14 -28.74
CA PRO A 2 -11.52 9.03 -27.99
C PRO A 2 -10.60 8.79 -26.78
N ALA A 3 -11.14 8.89 -25.57
CA ALA A 3 -10.41 8.50 -24.38
C ALA A 3 -10.22 6.98 -24.45
N SER A 4 -8.96 6.54 -24.49
CA SER A 4 -8.65 5.10 -24.43
C SER A 4 -9.20 4.56 -23.11
N THR A 5 -10.23 3.71 -23.18
CA THR A 5 -10.90 3.10 -22.02
C THR A 5 -10.24 1.79 -21.58
N LEU A 6 -9.08 1.47 -22.13
CA LEU A 6 -8.37 0.24 -21.80
C LEU A 6 -7.79 0.34 -20.38
N PRO A 7 -8.16 -0.59 -19.48
CA PRO A 7 -7.52 -0.69 -18.18
C PRO A 7 -6.04 -1.01 -18.40
N TYR A 8 -5.16 -0.17 -17.85
CA TYR A 8 -3.73 -0.42 -17.82
C TYR A 8 -3.28 -0.72 -16.40
N GLU A 9 -2.12 -1.35 -16.30
CA GLU A 9 -1.51 -1.73 -15.03
C GLU A 9 -0.64 -0.59 -14.50
N ILE A 10 -0.68 -0.40 -13.19
CA ILE A 10 0.16 0.53 -12.44
C ILE A 10 0.84 -0.23 -11.31
N VAL A 11 1.97 0.30 -10.84
CA VAL A 11 2.72 -0.28 -9.74
C VAL A 11 2.56 0.57 -8.49
N LEU A 12 2.08 -0.05 -7.41
CA LEU A 12 2.13 0.50 -6.07
C LEU A 12 3.33 -0.10 -5.34
N THR A 13 4.32 0.74 -5.04
CA THR A 13 5.46 0.37 -4.20
C THR A 13 5.22 0.84 -2.78
N VAL A 14 5.21 -0.08 -1.82
CA VAL A 14 5.17 0.25 -0.38
C VAL A 14 6.54 -0.02 0.20
N LEU A 15 7.19 1.03 0.71
CA LEU A 15 8.48 0.95 1.38
C LEU A 15 8.27 0.98 2.89
N ASN A 16 8.86 0.01 3.58
CA ASN A 16 8.99 0.05 5.03
C ASN A 16 10.18 0.93 5.42
N ASP A 17 9.93 2.23 5.59
CA ASP A 17 10.92 3.18 6.10
C ASP A 17 11.04 3.16 7.64
N THR A 18 10.30 2.27 8.32
CA THR A 18 10.38 2.12 9.78
C THR A 18 11.49 1.16 10.19
N SER A 19 11.91 1.25 11.46
CA SER A 19 12.91 0.34 12.05
C SER A 19 12.34 -1.03 12.43
N ASP A 20 11.02 -1.20 12.33
CA ASP A 20 10.31 -2.40 12.76
C ASP A 20 9.68 -3.14 11.58
N THR A 21 9.35 -4.40 11.79
CA THR A 21 8.60 -5.19 10.81
C THR A 21 7.15 -4.73 10.70
N ILE A 22 6.71 -4.57 9.46
CA ILE A 22 5.32 -4.24 9.14
C ILE A 22 4.68 -5.37 8.34
N GLN A 23 3.39 -5.56 8.55
CA GLN A 23 2.58 -6.50 7.79
C GLN A 23 1.59 -5.72 6.92
N LEU A 24 1.68 -5.91 5.61
CA LEU A 24 0.75 -5.38 4.63
C LEU A 24 -0.31 -6.44 4.29
N ILE A 25 -1.56 -6.18 4.64
CA ILE A 25 -2.68 -7.11 4.43
C ILE A 25 -3.62 -6.51 3.39
N SER A 26 -3.95 -7.27 2.34
CA SER A 26 -4.97 -6.85 1.38
C SER A 26 -6.36 -7.04 1.96
N ALA A 27 -7.30 -6.14 1.65
CA ALA A 27 -8.70 -6.37 1.97
C ALA A 27 -9.33 -7.47 1.11
N SER A 28 -8.81 -7.71 -0.09
CA SER A 28 -9.32 -8.72 -1.03
C SER A 28 -8.79 -10.12 -0.75
N SER A 29 -7.62 -10.22 -0.10
CA SER A 29 -7.00 -11.48 0.24
C SER A 29 -6.50 -11.37 1.67
N GLN A 30 -6.95 -12.28 2.55
CA GLN A 30 -6.47 -12.33 3.94
C GLN A 30 -4.97 -12.70 4.04
N ALA A 31 -4.29 -12.91 2.91
CA ALA A 31 -2.84 -12.99 2.83
C ALA A 31 -2.20 -11.64 3.18
N GLY A 32 -1.28 -11.67 4.13
CA GLY A 32 -0.44 -10.53 4.50
C GLY A 32 1.01 -10.78 4.10
N VAL A 33 1.65 -9.75 3.56
CA VAL A 33 3.10 -9.75 3.28
C VAL A 33 3.80 -9.08 4.46
N TYR A 34 4.85 -9.70 4.97
CA TYR A 34 5.72 -9.09 5.98
C TYR A 34 6.85 -8.36 5.26
N LEU A 35 7.10 -7.12 5.66
CA LEU A 35 8.22 -6.32 5.20
C LEU A 35 9.13 -6.03 6.40
N GLU A 36 10.40 -6.39 6.25
CA GLU A 36 11.46 -6.04 7.18
C GLU A 36 11.81 -4.55 7.08
N ALA A 37 12.60 -4.04 8.03
CA ALA A 37 13.06 -2.66 8.00
C ALA A 37 13.85 -2.36 6.71
N SER A 38 13.55 -1.25 6.04
CA SER A 38 14.12 -0.85 4.74
C SER A 38 13.74 -1.76 3.56
N ASP A 39 12.82 -2.70 3.74
CA ASP A 39 12.31 -3.55 2.65
C ASP A 39 11.13 -2.89 1.92
N HIS A 40 10.86 -3.32 0.69
CA HIS A 40 9.75 -2.80 -0.11
C HIS A 40 9.02 -3.90 -0.87
N VAL A 41 7.71 -3.69 -1.06
CA VAL A 41 6.87 -4.57 -1.88
C VAL A 41 6.28 -3.77 -3.02
N SER A 42 6.33 -4.35 -4.22
CA SER A 42 5.69 -3.81 -5.41
C SER A 42 4.44 -4.62 -5.75
N LEU A 43 3.31 -3.95 -5.83
CA LEU A 43 2.01 -4.54 -6.14
C LEU A 43 1.54 -4.01 -7.49
N VAL A 44 1.19 -4.91 -8.39
CA VAL A 44 0.59 -4.54 -9.68
C VAL A 44 -0.91 -4.37 -9.49
N LEU A 45 -1.43 -3.19 -9.80
CA LEU A 45 -2.81 -2.79 -9.64
C LEU A 45 -3.39 -2.35 -10.98
N THR A 46 -4.70 -2.45 -11.13
CA THR A 46 -5.40 -1.88 -12.29
C THR A 46 -5.66 -0.39 -12.06
N ALA A 47 -5.28 0.46 -13.02
CA ALA A 47 -5.52 1.88 -12.97
C ALA A 47 -7.01 2.22 -12.81
N GLY A 48 -7.31 3.21 -11.97
CA GLY A 48 -8.68 3.69 -11.71
C GLY A 48 -9.49 2.85 -10.72
N SER A 49 -9.03 1.64 -10.40
CA SER A 49 -9.61 0.77 -9.36
C SER A 49 -9.16 1.20 -7.96
N THR A 50 -10.03 0.97 -6.97
CA THR A 50 -9.73 1.28 -5.56
C THR A 50 -9.32 -0.01 -4.85
N TYR A 51 -8.10 -0.02 -4.31
CA TYR A 51 -7.57 -1.11 -3.51
C TYR A 51 -7.46 -0.69 -2.05
N ARG A 52 -7.80 -1.60 -1.14
CA ARG A 52 -7.74 -1.34 0.31
C ARG A 52 -6.71 -2.27 0.93
N TYR A 53 -5.84 -1.70 1.74
CA TYR A 53 -4.83 -2.43 2.48
C TYR A 53 -4.81 -1.99 3.94
N THR A 54 -4.37 -2.89 4.80
CA THR A 54 -4.12 -2.61 6.22
C THR A 54 -2.65 -2.84 6.49
N LEU A 55 -1.97 -1.82 6.97
CA LEU A 55 -0.63 -1.95 7.53
C LEU A 55 -0.72 -2.19 9.03
N LYS A 56 -0.02 -3.20 9.52
CA LYS A 56 0.15 -3.47 10.95
C LYS A 56 1.63 -3.42 11.29
N GLN A 57 2.00 -2.59 12.24
CA GLN A 57 3.33 -2.60 12.83
C GLN A 57 3.26 -3.38 14.14
N PHE A 58 4.23 -4.27 14.39
CA PHE A 58 4.22 -5.10 15.60
C PHE A 58 4.69 -4.33 16.84
N SER A 59 5.68 -3.45 16.67
CA SER A 59 6.29 -2.68 17.75
C SER A 59 6.50 -1.24 17.26
N PRO A 60 5.81 -0.23 17.81
CA PRO A 60 4.59 -0.32 18.62
C PRO A 60 3.43 -0.98 17.84
N ASN A 61 2.50 -1.64 18.54
CA ASN A 61 1.31 -2.27 17.95
C ASN A 61 0.37 -1.21 17.35
N ARG A 62 0.65 -0.80 16.11
CA ARG A 62 -0.09 0.22 15.37
C ARG A 62 -0.73 -0.41 14.15
N LYS A 63 -1.92 0.09 13.80
CA LYS A 63 -2.65 -0.34 12.62
C LYS A 63 -3.09 0.89 11.86
N ALA A 64 -2.81 0.91 10.56
CA ALA A 64 -3.27 1.94 9.65
C ALA A 64 -3.97 1.29 8.47
N GLN A 65 -5.03 1.92 7.99
CA GLN A 65 -5.72 1.50 6.76
C GLN A 65 -5.36 2.47 5.65
N MET A 66 -5.05 1.95 4.48
CA MET A 66 -4.87 2.74 3.28
C MET A 66 -5.86 2.31 2.19
N SER A 67 -6.45 3.31 1.55
CA SER A 67 -7.24 3.13 0.34
C SER A 67 -6.48 3.80 -0.80
N VAL A 68 -6.03 3.00 -1.76
CA VAL A 68 -5.24 3.48 -2.89
C VAL A 68 -6.12 3.44 -4.13
N ARG A 69 -6.27 4.60 -4.77
CA ARG A 69 -6.84 4.73 -6.10
C ARG A 69 -5.90 5.59 -6.92
N ALA A 70 -5.28 4.99 -7.92
CA ALA A 70 -4.30 5.68 -8.73
C ALA A 70 -4.51 5.42 -10.22
N TRP A 71 -3.98 6.35 -11.00
CA TRP A 71 -3.89 6.28 -12.45
C TRP A 71 -2.43 6.24 -12.92
N ASN A 72 -1.46 6.33 -12.01
CA ASN A 72 -0.04 6.24 -12.31
C ASN A 72 0.64 5.45 -11.19
N ASP A 73 1.90 5.11 -11.39
CA ASP A 73 2.71 4.45 -10.37
C ASP A 73 2.79 5.29 -9.09
N LEU A 74 2.75 4.61 -7.95
CA LEU A 74 2.75 5.22 -6.64
C LEU A 74 3.86 4.63 -5.78
N HIS A 75 4.51 5.51 -5.03
CA HIS A 75 5.44 5.13 -3.97
C HIS A 75 4.88 5.63 -2.64
N CYS A 76 4.63 4.70 -1.72
CA CYS A 76 4.11 5.00 -0.40
C CYS A 76 5.13 4.59 0.66
N LEU A 77 5.38 5.51 1.59
CA LEU A 77 6.17 5.23 2.79
C LEU A 77 5.25 4.76 3.90
N ALA A 78 5.63 3.70 4.61
CA ALA A 78 4.88 3.18 5.73
C ALA A 78 4.61 4.26 6.79
N THR A 79 5.61 5.08 7.13
CA THR A 79 5.46 6.18 8.10
C THR A 79 4.40 7.19 7.68
N SER A 80 4.31 7.53 6.39
CA SER A 80 3.28 8.46 5.88
C SER A 80 1.87 7.89 6.04
N VAL A 81 1.71 6.58 5.85
CA VAL A 81 0.41 5.92 6.05
C VAL A 81 0.03 5.87 7.53
N PHE A 82 0.98 5.57 8.42
CA PHE A 82 0.73 5.60 9.86
C PHE A 82 0.44 7.03 10.35
N ALA A 83 1.15 8.05 9.86
CA ALA A 83 0.90 9.44 10.21
C ALA A 83 -0.47 9.94 9.75
N GLY A 84 -0.92 9.52 8.55
CA GLY A 84 -2.24 9.88 8.01
C GLY A 84 -3.42 9.16 8.67
N SER A 85 -3.18 8.13 9.48
CA SER A 85 -4.24 7.37 10.18
C SER A 85 -4.67 7.99 11.52
N HIS A 86 -4.02 9.07 11.95
CA HIS A 86 -4.33 9.78 13.19
C HIS A 86 -5.34 10.91 12.92
N SER A 87 -6.60 10.53 12.66
CA SER A 87 -7.74 11.47 12.54
C SER A 87 -9.01 10.85 13.09
#